data_AF-A0A2V8DN52-F1
#
_entry.id   AF-A0A2V8DN52-F1
#
_cell.length_a   1.000
_cell.length_b   1.000
_cell.length_c   1.000
_cell.angle_alpha   90.00
_cell.angle_beta   90.00
_cell.angle_gamma   90.00
#
_symmetry.space_group_name_H-M   'P 1'
#
loop_
_entity.id
_entity.type
_entity.pdbx_description
1 polymer ?
#
loop_
_entity_poly.entity_id
_entity_poly.type
_entity_poly.pdbx_seq_one_letter_code
_entity_poly.pdbx_strand_id
1 'polypeptide(L)' 'VAARRAGQLIVVKVNTDAVADLGQRLRIQSIPTLAVFAGGREVARAAGARPAADIEAFVDQATETLYHGDTRR' A
#
# COMPACT_ATOMS: atom_id res chain seq x y z
N VAL A 1 5.14 11.95 -2.87
CA VAL A 1 5.04 10.72 -2.05
C VAL A 1 6.24 9.78 -2.19
N ALA A 2 6.41 9.00 -3.27
CA ALA A 2 7.43 7.94 -3.33
C ALA A 2 8.86 8.40 -3.01
N ALA A 3 9.35 9.46 -3.67
CA ALA A 3 10.69 10.00 -3.42
C ALA A 3 10.90 10.46 -1.96
N ARG A 4 9.83 10.91 -1.29
CA ARG A 4 9.89 11.35 0.12
C ARG A 4 9.97 10.18 1.11
N ARG A 5 9.70 8.95 0.65
CA ARG A 5 9.71 7.73 1.47
C ARG A 5 10.90 6.82 1.14
N ALA A 6 11.87 7.33 0.37
CA ALA A 6 13.09 6.61 0.06
C ALA A 6 13.81 6.18 1.35
N GLY A 7 14.28 4.93 1.37
CA GLY A 7 14.93 4.32 2.54
C GLY A 7 13.97 3.79 3.62
N GLN A 8 12.68 4.15 3.58
CA GLN A 8 11.66 3.65 4.51
C GLN A 8 10.72 2.65 3.84
N LEU A 9 10.38 2.89 2.57
CA LEU A 9 9.43 2.08 1.82
C LEU A 9 9.98 1.75 0.43
N ILE A 10 9.68 0.53 -0.02
CA ILE A 10 9.79 0.15 -1.42
C ILE A 10 8.44 0.44 -2.07
N VAL A 11 8.42 1.38 -3.01
CA VAL A 11 7.20 1.75 -3.73
C VAL A 11 7.22 1.09 -5.11
N VAL A 12 6.20 0.28 -5.38
CA VAL A 12 6.07 -0.46 -6.64
C VAL A 12 4.79 -0.03 -7.35
N LYS A 13 4.89 0.23 -8.66
CA LYS A 13 3.73 0.40 -9.54
C LYS A 13 3.52 -0.89 -10.31
N VAL A 14 2.31 -1.43 -10.23
CA VAL A 14 1.89 -2.61 -10.98
C VAL A 14 0.84 -2.19 -12.00
N ASN A 15 1.02 -2.59 -13.26
CA ASN A 15 -0.04 -2.55 -14.25
C ASN A 15 -0.79 -3.88 -14.24
N THR A 16 -2.04 -3.87 -13.77
CA THR A 16 -2.89 -5.07 -13.68
C THR A 16 -3.34 -5.59 -15.04
N ASP A 17 -3.36 -4.75 -16.08
CA ASP A 17 -3.72 -5.20 -17.44
C ASP A 17 -2.60 -6.07 -18.03
N ALA A 18 -1.34 -5.76 -17.70
CA ALA A 18 -0.17 -6.54 -18.11
C ALA A 18 0.04 -7.80 -17.25
N VAL A 19 -0.50 -7.83 -16.02
CA VAL A 19 -0.32 -8.93 -15.05
C VAL A 19 -1.66 -9.26 -14.39
N ALA A 20 -2.62 -9.72 -15.20
CA ALA A 20 -4.00 -9.96 -14.79
C ALA A 20 -4.13 -10.91 -13.58
N ASP A 21 -3.33 -11.98 -13.55
CA ASP A 21 -3.31 -12.96 -12.46
C ASP A 21 -2.98 -12.31 -11.11
N LEU A 22 -2.08 -11.32 -11.09
CA LEU A 22 -1.75 -10.60 -9.87
C LEU A 22 -2.91 -9.72 -9.41
N GLY A 23 -3.61 -9.07 -10.34
CA GLY A 23 -4.84 -8.33 -10.06
C GLY A 23 -5.92 -9.21 -9.42
N GLN A 24 -6.12 -10.43 -9.95
CA GLN A 24 -7.06 -11.40 -9.38
C GLN A 24 -6.62 -11.91 -8.00
N ARG A 25 -5.35 -12.30 -7.85
CA ARG A 25 -4.78 -12.78 -6.57
C ARG A 25 -4.89 -11.74 -5.46
N LEU A 26 -4.66 -10.46 -5.79
CA LEU A 26 -4.80 -9.34 -4.86
C LEU A 26 -6.23 -8.77 -4.79
N ARG A 27 -7.20 -9.41 -5.47
CA ARG A 27 -8.61 -9.02 -5.50
C ARG A 27 -8.82 -7.53 -5.83
N ILE A 28 -8.11 -7.03 -6.84
CA ILE A 28 -8.24 -5.64 -7.29
C ILE A 28 -9.56 -5.49 -8.04
N GLN A 29 -10.47 -4.67 -7.49
CA GLN A 29 -11.82 -4.42 -8.04
C GLN A 29 -11.97 -3.02 -8.64
N SER A 30 -11.04 -2.10 -8.32
CA SER A 30 -11.03 -0.73 -8.81
C SER A 30 -9.60 -0.23 -8.99
N ILE A 31 -9.41 0.69 -9.94
CA ILE A 31 -8.09 1.25 -10.27
C ILE A 31 -8.20 2.79 -10.21
N PRO A 32 -7.21 3.49 -9.59
CA PRO A 32 -6.05 2.93 -8.89
C PRO A 32 -6.41 2.33 -7.52
N THR A 33 -5.67 1.28 -7.12
CA THR A 33 -5.67 0.71 -5.76
C THR A 33 -4.28 0.89 -5.16
N LEU A 34 -4.23 1.34 -3.91
CA LEU A 34 -3.04 1.41 -3.08
C LEU A 34 -3.13 0.30 -2.02
N ALA A 35 -2.07 -0.47 -1.86
CA ALA A 35 -1.97 -1.51 -0.85
C ALA A 35 -0.58 -1.49 -0.20
N VAL A 36 -0.53 -1.65 1.12
CA VAL A 36 0.71 -1.71 1.90
C VAL A 36 0.89 -3.13 2.39
N PHE A 37 2.10 -3.66 2.19
CA PHE A 37 2.47 -5.00 2.61
C PHE A 37 3.63 -4.96 3.60
N ALA A 38 3.56 -5.81 4.63
CA ALA A 38 4.63 -6.02 5.60
C ALA A 38 4.67 -7.50 5.99
N GLY A 39 5.87 -8.09 6.09
CA GLY A 39 6.02 -9.52 6.43
C GLY A 39 5.28 -10.47 5.48
N GLY A 40 5.15 -10.11 4.19
CA GLY A 40 4.42 -10.90 3.19
C GLY A 40 2.89 -10.82 3.28
N ARG A 41 2.33 -9.95 4.12
CA ARG A 41 0.88 -9.79 4.31
C ARG A 41 0.44 -8.36 4.01
N GLU A 42 -0.77 -8.21 3.47
CA GLU A 42 -1.40 -6.91 3.32
C GLU A 42 -1.82 -6.37 4.70
N VAL A 43 -1.45 -5.13 4.99
CA VAL A 43 -1.75 -4.48 6.28
C VAL A 43 -2.66 -3.26 6.13
N ALA A 44 -2.73 -2.68 4.93
CA ALA A 44 -3.64 -1.57 4.64
C ALA A 44 -3.98 -1.53 3.15
N ARG A 45 -5.19 -1.06 2.83
CA ARG A 45 -5.69 -0.88 1.46
C ARG A 45 -6.52 0.39 1.32
N ALA A 46 -6.38 1.01 0.16
CA ALA A 46 -7.11 2.20 -0.23
C ALA A 46 -7.49 2.11 -1.73
N ALA A 47 -8.76 2.34 -2.05
CA ALA A 47 -9.24 2.41 -3.43
C ALA A 47 -9.42 3.87 -3.88
N GLY A 48 -9.28 4.09 -5.20
CA GLY A 48 -9.58 5.35 -5.87
C GLY A 48 -8.39 6.30 -5.98
N ALA A 49 -8.50 7.24 -6.91
CA ALA A 49 -7.54 8.34 -7.04
C ALA A 49 -7.65 9.28 -5.82
N ARG A 50 -6.50 9.73 -5.32
CA ARG A 50 -6.40 10.57 -4.12
C ARG A 50 -5.35 11.67 -4.31
N PRO A 51 -5.54 12.85 -3.71
CA PRO A 51 -4.48 13.86 -3.60
C PRO A 51 -3.22 13.30 -2.93
N ALA A 52 -2.07 13.92 -3.21
CA ALA A 52 -0.79 13.46 -2.67
C ALA A 52 -0.75 13.47 -1.13
N ALA A 53 -1.39 14.45 -0.48
CA ALA A 53 -1.49 14.54 0.97
C ALA A 53 -2.22 13.33 1.58
N ASP A 54 -3.33 12.92 0.98
CA ASP A 54 -4.11 11.77 1.44
C ASP A 54 -3.36 10.44 1.26
N ILE A 55 -2.54 10.34 0.21
CA ILE A 55 -1.67 9.17 0.02
C ILE A 55 -0.57 9.17 1.08
N GLU A 56 0.01 10.33 1.40
CA GLU A 56 1.03 10.45 2.46
C GLU A 56 0.44 10.06 3.83
N ALA A 57 -0.74 10.56 4.18
CA ALA A 57 -1.43 10.22 5.42
C ALA A 57 -1.80 8.73 5.50
N PHE A 58 -2.29 8.13 4.40
CA PHE A 58 -2.58 6.70 4.32
C PHE A 58 -1.33 5.85 4.60
N VAL A 59 -0.19 6.24 4.03
CA VAL A 59 1.09 5.56 4.23
C VAL A 59 1.53 5.66 5.69
N ASP A 60 1.49 6.87 6.27
CA ASP A 60 1.88 7.08 7.67
C ASP A 60 1.04 6.22 8.62
N GLN A 61 -0.28 6.22 8.47
CA GLN A 61 -1.17 5.41 9.30
C GLN A 61 -0.89 3.90 9.16
N ALA A 62 -0.62 3.44 7.93
CA ALA A 62 -0.30 2.05 7.67
C ALA A 62 1.02 1.62 8.32
N THR A 63 2.04 2.49 8.33
CA THR A 63 3.34 2.20 8.95
C THR A 63 3.33 2.37 10.46
N GLU A 64 2.58 3.33 11.00
CA GLU A 64 2.42 3.53 12.44
C GLU A 64 1.86 2.27 13.12
N THR A 65 0.89 1.63 12.47
CA THR A 65 0.28 0.37 12.91
C THR A 65 1.31 -0.77 13.01
N LEU A 66 2.35 -0.77 12.16
CA LEU A 66 3.42 -1.75 12.21
C LEU A 66 4.33 -1.54 13.43
N TYR A 67 4.60 -0.29 13.79
CA TYR A 67 5.45 0.03 14.95
C TYR A 67 4.73 -0.14 16.29
N HIS A 68 3.41 0.03 16.32
CA HIS A 68 2.60 -0.12 17.54
C HIS A 68 2.08 -1.56 17.76
N GLY A 69 2.10 -2.40 16.72
CA GLY A 69 1.54 -3.75 16.75
C GLY A 69 2.38 -4.79 17.48
N ASP A 70 3.64 -4.49 17.83
CA ASP A 70 4.57 -5.43 18.47
C ASP A 70 4.42 -5.49 20.01
N THR A 71 3.59 -4.62 20.61
CA THR A 71 3.29 -4.62 22.06
C THR A 71 2.04 -5.41 22.42
N ARG A 72 1.45 -6.17 21.49
CA ARG A 72 0.37 -7.13 21.77
C ARG A 72 0.57 -8.44 21.01
N ARG A 73 1.62 -9.17 21.34
CA ARG A 73 1.66 -10.64 21.27
C ARG A 73 2.49 -11.22 22.40
#